data_AF-A0A1Q8W3M7-F1
#
_entry.id   AF-A0A1Q8W3M7-F1
#
_cell.length_a   1.000
_cell.length_b   1.000
_cell.length_c   1.000
_cell.angle_alpha   90.00
_cell.angle_beta   90.00
_cell.angle_gamma   90.00
#
_symmetry.space_group_name_H-M   'P 1'
#
loop_
_entity.id
_entity.type
_entity.pdbx_description
1 polymer ?
#
loop_
_entity_poly.entity_id
_entity_poly.type
_entity_poly.pdbx_seq_one_letter_code
_entity_poly.pdbx_strand_id
1 'polypeptide(L)'
;MTSPRNLINVGVFTALYFIALFGTGMLGAIHPIMIFVGGIIGVIVEAIICMLYVSRTRAMGAYTILGLIIGILMVVTGHAWVTPLVATVLGLAADAITRAGGYDRTVTNALGFAVFSMWAISPILPVVWASEAYFAHIRESMGDTYASDLQALISPMFLLAWMLLIALLACAGALLGMRVLRKHFKRAGVA
;
A
#
# COMPACT_ATOMS: atom_id res chain seq x y z
N MET A 1 -20.11 5.98 -3.85
CA MET A 1 -19.85 4.56 -3.56
C MET A 1 -21.11 3.67 -3.67
N THR A 2 -22.29 4.22 -3.95
CA THR A 2 -23.58 3.53 -3.78
C THR A 2 -23.97 2.57 -4.90
N SER A 3 -23.22 2.49 -6.01
CA SER A 3 -23.53 1.56 -7.10
C SER A 3 -22.95 0.18 -6.81
N PRO A 4 -23.70 -0.92 -7.06
CA PRO A 4 -23.19 -2.29 -6.90
C PRO A 4 -21.89 -2.54 -7.68
N ARG A 5 -21.78 -1.96 -8.89
CA ARG A 5 -20.57 -2.04 -9.73
C ARG A 5 -19.33 -1.49 -9.02
N ASN A 6 -19.45 -0.37 -8.31
CA ASN A 6 -18.33 0.21 -7.60
C ASN A 6 -17.88 -0.67 -6.44
N LEU A 7 -18.82 -1.26 -5.70
CA LEU A 7 -18.49 -2.19 -4.61
C LEU A 7 -17.83 -3.48 -5.13
N ILE A 8 -18.30 -4.02 -6.26
CA ILE A 8 -17.66 -5.17 -6.92
C ILE A 8 -16.23 -4.81 -7.33
N ASN A 9 -16.03 -3.65 -7.97
CA ASN A 9 -14.70 -3.21 -8.34
C ASN A 9 -13.79 -3.05 -7.11
N VAL A 10 -14.28 -2.43 -6.03
CA VAL A 10 -13.52 -2.31 -4.77
C VAL A 10 -13.06 -3.68 -4.30
N GLY A 11 -13.96 -4.67 -4.25
CA GLY A 11 -13.60 -6.03 -3.86
C GLY A 11 -12.52 -6.66 -4.76
N VAL A 12 -12.70 -6.60 -6.08
CA VAL A 12 -11.74 -7.16 -7.04
C VAL A 12 -10.37 -6.49 -6.94
N PHE A 13 -10.32 -5.16 -6.95
CA PHE A 13 -9.06 -4.43 -6.89
C PHE A 13 -8.38 -4.55 -5.54
N THR A 14 -9.14 -4.64 -4.44
CA THR A 14 -8.58 -4.92 -3.12
C THR A 14 -7.98 -6.32 -3.06
N ALA A 15 -8.63 -7.32 -3.65
CA ALA A 15 -8.06 -8.68 -3.73
C ALA A 15 -6.77 -8.71 -4.54
N LEU A 16 -6.74 -8.05 -5.72
CA LEU A 16 -5.53 -7.93 -6.53
C LEU A 16 -4.40 -7.19 -5.79
N TYR A 17 -4.75 -6.09 -5.13
CA TYR A 17 -3.80 -5.33 -4.30
C TYR A 17 -3.24 -6.21 -3.19
N PHE A 18 -4.10 -6.92 -2.46
CA PHE A 18 -3.69 -7.78 -1.36
C PHE A 18 -2.80 -8.94 -1.83
N ILE A 19 -3.09 -9.56 -2.98
CA ILE A 19 -2.25 -10.62 -3.55
C ILE A 19 -0.85 -10.08 -3.89
N ALA A 20 -0.76 -8.89 -4.49
CA ALA A 20 0.52 -8.26 -4.81
C ALA A 20 1.30 -7.89 -3.53
N LEU A 21 0.61 -7.26 -2.57
CA LEU A 21 1.15 -6.88 -1.28
C LEU A 21 1.67 -8.11 -0.52
N PHE A 22 0.81 -9.09 -0.30
CA PHE A 22 1.12 -10.26 0.52
C PHE A 22 2.17 -11.14 -0.18
N GLY A 23 2.03 -11.35 -1.49
CA GLY A 23 3.00 -12.13 -2.27
C GLY A 23 4.41 -11.54 -2.25
N THR A 24 4.54 -10.21 -2.31
CA THR A 24 5.84 -9.54 -2.19
C THR A 24 6.33 -9.46 -0.74
N GLY A 25 5.41 -9.31 0.22
CA GLY A 25 5.71 -9.32 1.66
C GLY A 25 6.22 -10.67 2.17
N MET A 26 5.80 -11.79 1.57
CA MET A 26 6.30 -13.13 1.91
C MET A 26 7.81 -13.28 1.70
N LEU A 27 8.44 -12.44 0.88
CA LEU A 27 9.91 -12.41 0.76
C LEU A 27 10.58 -12.12 2.11
N GLY A 28 9.91 -11.40 3.01
CA GLY A 28 10.38 -11.12 4.36
C GLY A 28 10.64 -12.38 5.19
N ALA A 29 9.97 -13.50 4.90
CA ALA A 29 10.22 -14.77 5.60
C ALA A 29 11.63 -15.35 5.32
N ILE A 30 12.28 -14.92 4.21
CA ILE A 30 13.63 -15.36 3.87
C ILE A 30 14.67 -14.62 4.72
N HIS A 31 14.51 -13.30 4.86
CA HIS A 31 15.43 -12.44 5.60
C HIS A 31 14.77 -11.08 5.93
N PRO A 32 15.03 -10.45 7.08
CA PRO A 32 14.40 -9.17 7.47
C PRO A 32 14.49 -8.06 6.42
N ILE A 33 15.63 -7.91 5.76
CA ILE A 33 15.83 -6.90 4.70
C ILE A 33 14.85 -7.06 3.53
N MET A 34 14.39 -8.29 3.28
CA MET A 34 13.48 -8.60 2.19
C MET A 34 12.07 -8.08 2.43
N ILE A 35 11.71 -7.70 3.67
CA ILE A 35 10.46 -6.96 3.94
C ILE A 35 10.48 -5.63 3.15
N PHE A 36 11.60 -4.92 3.19
CA PHE A 36 11.75 -3.60 2.55
C PHE A 36 11.90 -3.71 1.03
N VAL A 37 12.64 -4.73 0.55
CA VAL A 37 12.76 -5.05 -0.88
C VAL A 37 11.40 -5.50 -1.45
N GLY A 38 10.69 -6.36 -0.71
CA GLY A 38 9.34 -6.79 -1.02
C GLY A 38 8.39 -5.61 -1.16
N GLY A 39 8.41 -4.66 -0.21
CA GLY A 39 7.60 -3.44 -0.29
C GLY A 39 7.92 -2.57 -1.52
N ILE A 40 9.18 -2.48 -1.94
CA ILE A 40 9.59 -1.78 -3.17
C ILE A 40 9.01 -2.46 -4.42
N ILE A 41 9.04 -3.79 -4.48
CA ILE A 41 8.47 -4.55 -5.59
C ILE A 41 6.93 -4.42 -5.56
N GLY A 42 6.34 -4.55 -4.38
CA GLY A 42 4.90 -4.46 -4.14
C GLY A 42 4.34 -3.14 -4.61
N VAL A 43 4.92 -2.01 -4.19
CA VAL A 43 4.38 -0.68 -4.55
C VAL A 43 4.36 -0.42 -6.05
N ILE A 44 5.31 -0.99 -6.81
CA ILE A 44 5.35 -0.87 -8.27
C ILE A 44 4.17 -1.61 -8.92
N VAL A 45 3.89 -2.83 -8.47
CA VAL A 45 2.76 -3.63 -8.96
C VAL A 45 1.43 -3.01 -8.53
N GLU A 46 1.34 -2.63 -7.26
CA GLU A 46 0.19 -1.95 -6.67
C GLU A 46 -0.15 -0.64 -7.38
N ALA A 47 0.86 0.10 -7.86
CA ALA A 47 0.65 1.33 -8.62
C ALA A 47 -0.19 1.06 -9.88
N ILE A 48 0.11 0.00 -10.62
CA ILE A 48 -0.63 -0.38 -11.84
C ILE A 48 -2.07 -0.76 -11.47
N ILE A 49 -2.23 -1.60 -10.44
CA ILE A 49 -3.53 -2.03 -9.93
C ILE A 49 -4.37 -0.82 -9.52
N CYS A 50 -3.80 0.10 -8.76
CA CYS A 50 -4.48 1.29 -8.26
C CYS A 50 -4.82 2.30 -9.36
N MET A 51 -3.96 2.47 -10.36
CA MET A 51 -4.29 3.35 -11.49
C MET A 51 -5.44 2.79 -12.34
N LEU A 52 -5.48 1.48 -12.53
CA LEU A 52 -6.63 0.83 -13.15
C LEU A 52 -7.87 0.95 -12.24
N TYR A 53 -7.72 0.78 -10.93
CA TYR A 53 -8.81 0.91 -9.96
C TYR A 53 -9.48 2.28 -10.01
N VAL A 54 -8.71 3.36 -9.92
CA VAL A 54 -9.23 4.74 -9.99
C VAL A 54 -9.92 5.03 -11.33
N SER A 55 -9.41 4.47 -12.43
CA SER A 55 -10.04 4.62 -13.75
C SER A 55 -11.42 3.96 -13.83
N ARG A 56 -11.63 2.87 -13.07
CA ARG A 56 -12.88 2.08 -13.04
C ARG A 56 -13.85 2.52 -11.94
N THR A 57 -13.33 3.04 -10.84
CA THR A 57 -14.10 3.41 -9.65
C THR A 57 -13.82 4.86 -9.28
N ARG A 58 -14.53 5.76 -9.96
CA ARG A 58 -14.41 7.21 -9.79
C ARG A 58 -15.32 7.72 -8.67
N ALA A 59 -15.09 7.26 -7.45
CA ALA A 59 -15.98 7.54 -6.33
C ALA A 59 -15.20 7.79 -5.03
N MET A 60 -15.67 8.77 -4.24
CA MET A 60 -15.20 9.00 -2.88
C MET A 60 -15.48 7.77 -2.01
N GLY A 61 -14.49 7.39 -1.21
CA GLY A 61 -14.50 6.20 -0.34
C GLY A 61 -13.78 5.00 -0.96
N ALA A 62 -13.29 5.10 -2.19
CA ALA A 62 -12.69 3.98 -2.93
C ALA A 62 -11.39 3.54 -2.26
N TYR A 63 -10.49 4.48 -2.00
CA TYR A 63 -9.27 4.21 -1.25
C TYR A 63 -9.55 3.98 0.23
N THR A 64 -10.56 4.63 0.81
CA THR A 64 -10.94 4.42 2.22
C THR A 64 -11.34 2.98 2.50
N ILE A 65 -12.23 2.41 1.68
CA ILE A 65 -12.68 1.01 1.84
C ILE A 65 -11.54 0.05 1.52
N LEU A 66 -10.76 0.32 0.46
CA LEU A 66 -9.59 -0.49 0.14
C LEU A 66 -8.61 -0.51 1.33
N GLY A 67 -8.25 0.65 1.89
CA GLY A 67 -7.37 0.76 3.06
C GLY A 67 -7.91 0.05 4.30
N LEU A 68 -9.22 0.17 4.56
CA LEU A 68 -9.87 -0.54 5.67
C LEU A 68 -9.76 -2.06 5.52
N ILE A 69 -10.12 -2.58 4.34
CA ILE A 69 -10.06 -4.04 4.09
C ILE A 69 -8.62 -4.53 4.14
N ILE A 70 -7.67 -3.83 3.51
CA ILE A 70 -6.25 -4.19 3.54
C ILE A 70 -5.74 -4.20 4.98
N GLY A 71 -6.02 -3.16 5.77
CA GLY A 71 -5.57 -3.13 7.15
C GLY A 71 -6.19 -4.24 8.01
N ILE A 72 -7.46 -4.59 7.82
CA ILE A 72 -8.08 -5.75 8.49
C ILE A 72 -7.36 -7.04 8.10
N LEU A 73 -7.11 -7.27 6.81
CA LEU A 73 -6.40 -8.46 6.33
C LEU A 73 -4.98 -8.54 6.88
N MET A 74 -4.29 -7.40 7.01
CA MET A 74 -2.96 -7.34 7.63
C MET A 74 -3.00 -7.74 9.11
N VAL A 75 -4.02 -7.31 9.87
CA VAL A 75 -4.19 -7.74 11.26
C VAL A 75 -4.49 -9.23 11.36
N VAL A 76 -5.38 -9.75 10.50
CA VAL A 76 -5.69 -11.19 10.43
C VAL A 76 -4.46 -12.03 10.12
N THR A 77 -3.48 -11.47 9.39
CA THR A 77 -2.20 -12.13 9.06
C THR A 77 -1.10 -11.87 10.10
N GLY A 78 -1.43 -11.33 11.27
CA GLY A 78 -0.50 -11.17 12.40
C GLY A 78 0.19 -9.82 12.51
N HIS A 79 -0.20 -8.81 11.73
CA HIS A 79 0.39 -7.47 11.80
C HIS A 79 -0.29 -6.57 12.83
N ALA A 80 0.33 -5.42 13.11
CA ALA A 80 -0.11 -4.48 14.13
C ALA A 80 -1.59 -4.03 13.99
N TRP A 81 -2.33 -4.03 15.11
CA TRP A 81 -3.74 -3.62 15.17
C TRP A 81 -4.02 -2.17 14.69
N VAL A 82 -2.99 -1.33 14.71
CA VAL A 82 -3.06 0.07 14.25
C VAL A 82 -3.15 0.20 12.73
N THR A 83 -2.80 -0.86 11.99
CA THR A 83 -2.74 -0.90 10.52
C THR A 83 -4.08 -0.50 9.87
N PRO A 84 -5.26 -1.08 10.24
CA PRO A 84 -6.56 -0.64 9.74
C PRO A 84 -6.83 0.85 9.93
N LEU A 85 -6.45 1.44 11.06
CA LEU A 85 -6.71 2.85 11.33
C LEU A 85 -5.88 3.74 10.40
N VAL A 86 -4.56 3.49 10.32
CA VAL A 86 -3.64 4.27 9.49
C VAL A 86 -4.00 4.14 8.02
N ALA A 87 -4.22 2.91 7.53
CA ALA A 87 -4.57 2.65 6.14
C ALA A 87 -5.92 3.28 5.76
N THR A 88 -6.91 3.28 6.65
CA THR A 88 -8.21 3.92 6.40
C THR A 88 -8.08 5.46 6.33
N VAL A 89 -7.32 6.07 7.26
CA VAL A 89 -7.11 7.53 7.26
C VAL A 89 -6.35 7.99 6.03
N LEU A 90 -5.28 7.29 5.66
CA LEU A 90 -4.54 7.58 4.43
C LEU A 90 -5.36 7.29 3.18
N GLY A 91 -6.24 6.28 3.22
CA GLY A 91 -7.21 6.01 2.17
C GLY A 91 -8.20 7.16 1.99
N LEU A 92 -8.69 7.75 3.08
CA LEU A 92 -9.56 8.92 3.04
C LEU A 92 -8.84 10.14 2.46
N ALA A 93 -7.57 10.36 2.83
CA ALA A 93 -6.74 11.41 2.27
C ALA A 93 -6.53 11.20 0.75
N ALA A 94 -6.23 9.97 0.33
CA ALA A 94 -6.09 9.61 -1.08
C ALA A 94 -7.38 9.84 -1.88
N ASP A 95 -8.54 9.49 -1.31
CA ASP A 95 -9.84 9.78 -1.91
C ASP A 95 -10.04 11.29 -2.10
N ALA A 96 -9.70 12.11 -1.10
CA ALA A 96 -9.81 13.56 -1.22
C ALA A 96 -8.91 14.13 -2.33
N ILE A 97 -7.66 13.67 -2.43
CA ILE A 97 -6.69 14.11 -3.44
C ILE A 97 -7.13 13.69 -4.85
N THR A 98 -7.50 12.43 -5.04
CA THR A 98 -7.94 11.93 -6.36
C THR A 98 -9.24 12.59 -6.82
N ARG A 99 -10.18 12.83 -5.88
CA ARG A 99 -11.41 13.58 -6.15
C ARG A 99 -11.14 15.03 -6.55
N ALA A 100 -10.15 15.70 -5.96
CA ALA A 100 -9.79 17.07 -6.31
C ALA A 100 -9.34 17.21 -7.77
N GLY A 101 -8.81 16.15 -8.38
CA GLY A 101 -8.49 16.11 -9.81
C GLY A 101 -9.54 15.44 -10.69
N GLY A 102 -10.76 15.21 -10.17
CA GLY A 102 -11.86 14.57 -10.89
C GLY A 102 -11.59 13.13 -11.29
N TYR A 103 -10.65 12.43 -10.62
CA TYR A 103 -10.19 11.08 -10.95
C TYR A 103 -9.54 10.91 -12.33
N ASP A 104 -9.45 11.96 -13.15
CA ASP A 104 -8.89 11.93 -14.51
C ASP A 104 -7.48 12.53 -14.59
N ARG A 105 -7.18 13.48 -13.70
CA ARG A 105 -5.88 14.16 -13.68
C ARG A 105 -4.80 13.21 -13.14
N THR A 106 -3.84 12.88 -14.00
CA THR A 106 -2.76 11.92 -13.70
C THR A 106 -1.96 12.31 -12.45
N VAL A 107 -1.68 13.60 -12.27
CA VAL A 107 -0.88 14.09 -11.13
C VAL A 107 -1.61 13.87 -9.80
N THR A 108 -2.89 14.19 -9.70
CA THR A 108 -3.67 13.98 -8.46
C THR A 108 -3.88 12.50 -8.19
N ASN A 109 -4.08 11.66 -9.21
CA ASN A 109 -4.17 10.22 -9.02
C ASN A 109 -2.86 9.63 -8.50
N ALA A 110 -1.72 10.08 -9.05
CA ALA A 110 -0.40 9.65 -8.59
C ALA A 110 -0.11 10.11 -7.16
N LEU A 111 -0.42 11.37 -6.82
CA LEU A 111 -0.28 11.89 -5.47
C LEU A 111 -1.19 11.16 -4.47
N GLY A 112 -2.45 10.89 -4.86
CA GLY A 112 -3.39 10.13 -4.03
C GLY A 112 -2.87 8.72 -3.74
N PHE A 113 -2.36 8.02 -4.76
CA PHE A 113 -1.74 6.71 -4.55
C PHE A 113 -0.49 6.79 -3.66
N ALA A 114 0.40 7.75 -3.89
CA ALA A 114 1.59 7.91 -3.06
C ALA A 114 1.26 8.19 -1.59
N VAL A 115 0.25 9.03 -1.32
CA VAL A 115 -0.25 9.26 0.05
C VAL A 115 -0.84 7.98 0.63
N PHE A 116 -1.63 7.24 -0.14
CA PHE A 116 -2.16 5.96 0.30
C PHE A 116 -1.03 5.00 0.69
N SER A 117 -0.04 4.80 -0.19
CA SER A 117 1.10 3.88 0.02
C SER A 117 1.90 4.15 1.29
N MET A 118 1.77 5.32 1.92
CA MET A 118 2.37 5.60 3.23
C MET A 118 1.80 4.73 4.35
N TRP A 119 0.70 4.00 4.13
CA TRP A 119 0.20 3.04 5.11
C TRP A 119 1.20 1.90 5.34
N ALA A 120 2.14 1.65 4.42
CA ALA A 120 3.13 0.57 4.48
C ALA A 120 4.02 0.59 5.75
N ILE A 121 4.17 1.74 6.42
CA ILE A 121 4.89 1.83 7.70
C ILE A 121 4.09 1.24 8.88
N SER A 122 2.76 1.21 8.77
CA SER A 122 1.87 0.94 9.89
C SER A 122 2.07 -0.42 10.60
N PRO A 123 2.44 -1.52 9.91
CA PRO A 123 2.77 -2.76 10.59
C PRO A 123 3.99 -2.67 11.51
N ILE A 124 4.94 -1.79 11.22
CA ILE A 124 6.22 -1.63 11.94
C ILE A 124 6.13 -0.53 13.01
N LEU A 125 5.11 0.34 12.95
CA LEU A 125 4.94 1.44 13.89
C LEU A 125 5.03 1.06 15.39
N PRO A 126 4.56 -0.12 15.87
CA PRO A 126 4.73 -0.50 17.26
C PRO A 126 6.18 -0.50 17.77
N VAL A 127 7.19 -0.56 16.89
CA VAL A 127 8.59 -0.39 17.28
C VAL A 127 8.83 0.94 18.02
N VAL A 128 8.06 1.98 17.75
CA VAL A 128 8.24 3.32 18.33
C VAL A 128 7.73 3.42 19.77
N TRP A 129 6.62 2.76 20.10
CA TRP A 129 5.98 2.88 21.43
C TRP A 129 5.95 1.58 22.23
N ALA A 130 6.18 0.43 21.59
CA ALA A 130 6.14 -0.91 22.17
C ALA A 130 7.28 -1.78 21.63
N SER A 131 8.49 -1.20 21.51
CA SER A 131 9.66 -1.84 20.89
C SER A 131 9.98 -3.22 21.48
N GLU A 132 10.05 -3.32 22.81
CA GLU A 132 10.36 -4.56 23.49
C GLU A 132 9.34 -5.67 23.19
N ALA A 133 8.05 -5.36 23.31
CA ALA A 133 6.97 -6.30 23.01
C ALA A 133 6.95 -6.70 21.52
N TYR A 134 7.21 -5.75 20.62
CA TYR A 134 7.31 -6.02 19.18
C TYR A 134 8.43 -7.01 18.88
N PHE A 135 9.66 -6.74 19.35
CA PHE A 135 10.78 -7.64 19.08
C PHE A 135 10.70 -8.95 19.86
N ALA A 136 10.07 -8.98 21.03
CA ALA A 136 9.78 -10.24 21.73
C ALA A 136 8.86 -11.15 20.89
N HIS A 137 7.80 -10.58 20.31
CA HIS A 137 6.92 -11.31 19.41
C HIS A 137 7.63 -11.79 18.14
N ILE A 138 8.52 -10.97 17.55
CA ILE A 138 9.32 -11.40 16.39
C ILE A 138 10.29 -12.53 16.77
N ARG A 139 10.92 -12.48 17.97
CA ARG A 139 11.78 -13.57 18.45
C ARG A 139 11.02 -14.88 18.60
N GLU A 140 9.82 -14.83 19.21
CA GLU A 140 8.97 -16.00 19.39
C GLU A 140 8.50 -16.60 18.05
N SER A 141 8.19 -15.76 17.07
CA SER A 141 7.62 -16.20 15.79
C SER A 141 8.66 -16.58 14.74
N MET A 142 9.79 -15.88 14.65
CA MET A 142 10.79 -15.99 13.57
C MET A 142 12.20 -16.34 14.08
N GLY A 143 12.42 -16.37 15.40
CA GLY A 143 13.70 -16.69 16.02
C GLY A 143 14.58 -15.49 16.36
N ASP A 144 15.56 -15.72 17.25
CA ASP A 144 16.41 -14.68 17.82
C ASP A 144 17.29 -13.96 16.78
N THR A 145 17.86 -14.71 15.84
CA THR A 145 18.70 -14.15 14.76
C THR A 145 17.89 -13.19 13.91
N TYR A 146 16.71 -13.61 13.45
CA TYR A 146 15.84 -12.79 12.61
C TYR A 146 15.44 -11.49 13.31
N ALA A 147 15.04 -11.58 14.58
CA ALA A 147 14.66 -10.41 15.36
C ALA A 147 15.83 -9.44 15.58
N SER A 148 17.04 -9.97 15.83
CA SER A 148 18.24 -9.16 16.05
C SER A 148 18.68 -8.44 14.77
N ASP A 149 18.64 -9.14 13.63
CA ASP A 149 18.94 -8.55 12.32
C ASP A 149 17.92 -7.48 11.95
N LEU A 150 16.62 -7.74 12.18
CA LEU A 150 15.57 -6.75 11.97
C LEU A 150 15.75 -5.53 12.88
N GLN A 151 16.09 -5.75 14.16
CA GLN A 151 16.33 -4.67 15.12
C GLN A 151 17.54 -3.80 14.73
N ALA A 152 18.59 -4.41 14.18
CA ALA A 152 19.76 -3.69 13.67
C ALA A 152 19.45 -2.86 12.41
N LEU A 153 18.52 -3.32 11.58
CA LEU A 153 18.07 -2.59 10.37
C LEU A 153 17.16 -1.41 10.71
N ILE A 154 16.25 -1.58 11.67
CA ILE A 154 15.23 -0.57 11.97
C ILE A 154 15.85 0.58 12.77
N SER A 155 16.11 1.68 12.07
CA SER A 155 16.38 2.99 12.66
C SER A 155 15.39 4.04 12.12
N PRO A 156 15.11 5.12 12.85
CA PRO A 156 14.24 6.20 12.36
C PRO A 156 14.68 6.75 10.99
N MET A 157 15.99 6.89 10.78
CA MET A 157 16.56 7.36 9.51
C MET A 157 16.34 6.36 8.38
N PHE A 158 16.53 5.06 8.64
CA PHE A 158 16.27 4.01 7.65
C PHE A 158 14.80 3.97 7.25
N LEU A 159 13.89 3.98 8.22
CA LEU A 159 12.44 3.99 7.97
C LEU A 159 12.02 5.23 7.19
N LEU A 160 12.55 6.41 7.54
CA LEU A 160 12.29 7.65 6.82
C LEU A 160 12.76 7.55 5.36
N ALA A 161 14.00 7.09 5.14
CA ALA A 161 14.55 6.93 3.80
C ALA A 161 13.73 5.94 2.95
N TRP A 162 13.35 4.80 3.54
CA TRP A 162 12.52 3.80 2.88
C TRP A 162 11.13 4.35 2.54
N MET A 163 10.49 5.11 3.44
CA MET A 163 9.20 5.74 3.19
C MET A 163 9.25 6.78 2.08
N LEU A 164 10.31 7.60 2.04
CA LEU A 164 10.53 8.54 0.93
C LEU A 164 10.71 7.80 -0.39
N LEU A 165 11.45 6.68 -0.39
CA LEU A 165 11.61 5.85 -1.57
C LEU A 165 10.28 5.25 -2.04
N ILE A 166 9.47 4.71 -1.12
CA ILE A 166 8.11 4.20 -1.43
C ILE A 166 7.25 5.31 -2.01
N ALA A 167 7.27 6.52 -1.45
CA ALA A 167 6.49 7.65 -1.97
C ALA A 167 6.90 8.04 -3.40
N LEU A 168 8.22 8.08 -3.66
CA LEU A 168 8.78 8.38 -4.97
C LEU A 168 8.41 7.32 -6.00
N LEU A 169 8.56 6.04 -5.64
CA LEU A 169 8.22 4.92 -6.51
C LEU A 169 6.72 4.80 -6.75
N ALA A 170 5.89 5.06 -5.74
CA ALA A 170 4.45 5.12 -5.88
C ALA A 170 4.04 6.22 -6.86
N CYS A 171 4.58 7.43 -6.71
CA CYS A 171 4.37 8.52 -7.65
C CYS A 171 4.81 8.13 -9.07
N ALA A 172 6.04 7.67 -9.25
CA ALA A 172 6.60 7.32 -10.55
C ALA A 172 5.83 6.17 -11.21
N GLY A 173 5.53 5.12 -10.46
CA GLY A 173 4.75 3.95 -10.90
C GLY A 173 3.33 4.34 -11.30
N ALA A 174 2.68 5.23 -10.54
CA ALA A 174 1.34 5.71 -10.88
C ALA A 174 1.34 6.57 -12.15
N LEU A 175 2.32 7.47 -12.31
CA LEU A 175 2.48 8.26 -13.53
C LEU A 175 2.71 7.37 -14.76
N LEU A 176 3.57 6.35 -14.65
CA LEU A 176 3.82 5.39 -15.72
C LEU A 176 2.58 4.53 -16.02
N GLY A 177 1.93 3.99 -14.99
CA GLY A 177 0.70 3.20 -15.12
C GLY A 177 -0.40 3.96 -15.85
N MET A 178 -0.61 5.23 -15.50
CA MET A 178 -1.59 6.09 -16.20
C MET A 178 -1.22 6.34 -17.67
N ARG A 179 0.06 6.51 -18.00
CA ARG A 179 0.51 6.67 -19.40
C ARG A 179 0.27 5.41 -20.22
N VAL A 180 0.60 4.25 -19.65
CA VAL A 180 0.40 2.95 -20.28
C VAL A 180 -1.09 2.69 -20.51
N LEU A 181 -1.93 2.88 -19.48
CA LEU A 181 -3.39 2.73 -19.58
C LEU A 181 -3.98 3.63 -20.67
N ARG A 182 -3.60 4.91 -20.72
CA ARG A 182 -4.05 5.83 -21.78
C ARG A 182 -3.66 5.36 -23.18
N LYS A 183 -2.45 4.83 -23.35
CA LYS A 183 -1.98 4.30 -24.65
C LYS A 183 -2.78 3.06 -25.07
N HIS A 184 -3.08 2.16 -24.14
CA HIS A 184 -3.89 0.97 -24.42
C HIS A 184 -5.36 1.31 -24.69
N PHE A 185 -5.98 2.19 -23.90
CA PHE A 185 -7.38 2.59 -24.10
C PHE A 185 -7.59 3.34 -25.42
N LYS A 186 -6.67 4.22 -25.80
CA LYS A 186 -6.69 4.86 -27.14
C LYS A 186 -6.58 3.83 -28.26
N ARG A 187 -5.71 2.82 -28.12
CA ARG A 187 -5.57 1.73 -29.11
C ARG A 187 -6.81 0.84 -29.19
N ALA A 188 -7.54 0.68 -28.09
CA ALA A 188 -8.75 -0.12 -28.02
C ALA A 188 -10.03 0.66 -28.43
N GLY A 189 -9.92 1.95 -28.79
CA GLY A 189 -11.04 2.78 -29.23
C GLY A 189 -12.03 3.15 -28.12
N VAL A 190 -11.62 3.06 -26.84
CA VAL A 190 -12.49 3.26 -25.66
C VAL A 190 -12.17 4.57 -24.92
N ALA A 191 -11.37 5.46 -25.52
CA ALA A 191 -10.94 6.74 -24.95
C ALA A 191 -11.01 7.87 -25.99
#